data_AF-R1G7V1-F1
#
_entry.id   AF-R1G7V1-F1
#
_cell.length_a   1.000
_cell.length_b   1.000
_cell.length_c   1.000
_cell.angle_alpha   90.00
_cell.angle_beta   90.00
_cell.angle_gamma   90.00
#
_symmetry.space_group_name_H-M   'P 1'
#
loop_
_entity.id
_entity.type
_entity.pdbx_description
1 polymer ?
#
loop_
_entity_poly.entity_id
_entity_poly.type
_entity_poly.pdbx_seq_one_letter_code
_entity_poly.pdbx_strand_id
1 'polypeptide(L)'
;MLVPADSAVQAWLQTLTAWPVPLGVAAGVRMAASTTVVMLVLELLCLDVAIGLARKSPSLYAQAWAATLRNNFLLGPAVYYVAQEFFCWPALPPASSAVAAVALVLVHAAGYYTAHRLMHTKALYWAHSFHHQFSTHVVPSASNAVSLTEYAIAYMLPFVVGCVVCRPDALALYAAVSLISANNLLIHTPRLEALAAALLPSVFVSTGGHLEHHRKLTKNYAAPTLNLDRLLAASPTLTRAADAFFLALGGKPVAVSNKAA
;
A
#
# COMPACT_ATOMS: atom_id res chain seq x y z
N MET A 1 -27.32 41.83 3.00
CA MET A 1 -26.64 41.45 1.75
C MET A 1 -26.07 40.06 1.98
N LEU A 2 -26.78 39.02 1.53
CA LEU A 2 -26.39 37.63 1.73
C LEU A 2 -25.32 37.30 0.69
N VAL A 3 -24.11 36.98 1.13
CA VAL A 3 -23.08 36.39 0.25
C VAL A 3 -23.64 35.04 -0.21
N PRO A 4 -23.78 34.78 -1.52
CA PRO A 4 -24.28 33.49 -1.98
C PRO A 4 -23.29 32.42 -1.54
N ALA A 5 -23.79 31.38 -0.86
CA ALA A 5 -22.99 30.24 -0.40
C ALA A 5 -22.24 29.52 -1.55
N ASP A 6 -22.57 29.81 -2.81
CA ASP A 6 -21.89 29.30 -3.99
C ASP A 6 -20.47 29.85 -4.18
N SER A 7 -20.16 31.10 -3.86
CA SER A 7 -18.84 31.66 -4.26
C SER A 7 -17.67 31.09 -3.45
N ALA A 8 -17.89 30.82 -2.16
CA ALA A 8 -16.87 30.21 -1.30
C ALA A 8 -16.67 28.73 -1.63
N VAL A 9 -17.74 27.99 -1.91
CA VAL A 9 -17.67 26.58 -2.34
C VAL A 9 -17.03 26.49 -3.72
N GLN A 10 -17.36 27.38 -4.66
CA GLN A 10 -16.73 27.44 -5.98
C GLN A 10 -15.25 27.86 -5.89
N ALA A 11 -14.89 28.80 -5.02
CA ALA A 11 -13.48 29.15 -4.78
C ALA A 11 -12.69 28.00 -4.11
N TRP A 12 -13.34 27.25 -3.22
CA TRP A 12 -12.77 26.07 -2.57
C TRP A 12 -12.62 24.89 -3.55
N LEU A 13 -13.61 24.67 -4.42
CA LEU A 13 -13.53 23.72 -5.54
C LEU A 13 -12.46 24.14 -6.55
N GLN A 14 -12.38 25.44 -6.87
CA GLN A 14 -11.35 25.98 -7.75
C GLN A 14 -9.95 25.78 -7.18
N THR A 15 -9.74 25.98 -5.87
CA THR A 15 -8.45 25.72 -5.21
C THR A 15 -8.10 24.24 -5.15
N LEU A 16 -9.09 23.34 -5.02
CA LEU A 16 -8.86 21.90 -5.16
C LEU A 16 -8.51 21.50 -6.61
N THR A 17 -9.14 22.12 -7.61
CA THR A 17 -8.80 21.89 -9.04
C THR A 17 -7.53 22.61 -9.49
N ALA A 18 -7.13 23.67 -8.79
CA ALA A 18 -5.94 24.47 -9.07
C ALA A 18 -4.72 23.96 -8.30
N TRP A 19 -4.84 22.91 -7.48
CA TRP A 19 -3.68 22.24 -6.94
C TRP A 19 -2.87 21.72 -8.12
N PRO A 20 -1.64 22.22 -8.36
CA PRO A 20 -0.88 21.78 -9.51
C PRO A 20 -0.47 20.34 -9.23
N VAL A 21 -1.26 19.40 -9.77
CA VAL A 21 -0.87 18.00 -9.84
C VAL A 21 0.39 18.01 -10.70
N PRO A 22 1.54 17.66 -10.11
CA PRO A 22 2.76 17.57 -10.89
C PRO A 22 2.52 16.58 -12.02
N LEU A 23 3.10 16.85 -13.19
CA LEU A 23 2.97 15.95 -14.34
C LEU A 23 4.28 15.19 -14.57
N GLY A 24 4.16 14.05 -15.24
CA GLY A 24 5.27 13.19 -15.59
C GLY A 24 6.12 12.73 -14.40
N VAL A 25 7.44 12.65 -14.59
CA VAL A 25 8.38 12.13 -13.60
C VAL A 25 8.39 12.94 -12.30
N ALA A 26 8.19 14.26 -12.40
CA ALA A 26 8.12 15.14 -11.22
C ALA A 26 6.97 14.75 -10.28
N ALA A 27 5.91 14.14 -10.81
CA ALA A 27 4.78 13.67 -10.03
C ALA A 27 5.13 12.48 -9.16
N GLY A 28 5.77 11.49 -9.78
CA GLY A 28 6.28 10.32 -9.08
C GLY A 28 7.31 10.71 -8.02
N VAL A 29 8.22 11.63 -8.32
CA VAL A 29 9.22 12.12 -7.35
C VAL A 29 8.55 12.85 -6.18
N ARG A 30 7.53 13.69 -6.45
CA ARG A 30 6.77 14.36 -5.38
C ARG A 30 6.08 13.33 -4.49
N MET A 31 5.44 12.32 -5.07
CA MET A 31 4.80 11.23 -4.33
C MET A 31 5.79 10.50 -3.41
N ALA A 32 6.98 10.19 -3.94
CA ALA A 32 8.05 9.54 -3.20
C ALA A 32 8.52 10.39 -2.01
N ALA A 33 8.73 11.69 -2.25
CA ALA A 33 9.13 12.65 -1.22
C ALA A 33 8.06 12.80 -0.13
N SER A 34 6.80 13.00 -0.52
CA SER A 34 5.68 13.10 0.42
C SER A 34 5.52 11.83 1.26
N THR A 35 5.58 10.66 0.64
CA THR A 35 5.53 9.37 1.35
C THR A 35 6.70 9.24 2.33
N THR A 36 7.90 9.66 1.94
CA THR A 36 9.09 9.63 2.81
C THR A 36 8.96 10.58 3.99
N VAL A 37 8.38 11.77 3.81
CA VAL A 37 8.11 12.70 4.91
C VAL A 37 7.10 12.12 5.90
N VAL A 38 5.99 11.55 5.40
CA VAL A 38 5.00 10.89 6.27
C VAL A 38 5.63 9.70 7.01
N MET A 39 6.44 8.91 6.31
CA MET A 39 7.19 7.81 6.91
C MET A 39 8.10 8.28 8.04
N LEU A 40 8.87 9.36 7.83
CA LEU A 40 9.74 9.93 8.88
C LEU A 40 8.93 10.37 10.11
N VAL A 41 7.79 11.03 9.90
CA VAL A 41 6.90 11.44 11.01
C VAL A 41 6.38 10.23 11.78
N LEU A 42 5.93 9.18 11.07
CA LEU A 42 5.45 7.95 11.71
C LEU A 42 6.58 7.15 12.37
N GLU A 43 7.80 7.19 11.81
CA GLU A 43 8.99 6.57 12.40
C GLU A 43 9.29 7.21 13.76
N LEU A 44 9.17 8.55 13.86
CA LEU A 44 9.32 9.27 15.13
C LEU A 44 8.28 8.84 16.17
N LEU A 45 7.04 8.53 15.77
CA LEU A 45 6.04 7.98 16.70
C LEU A 45 6.46 6.61 17.23
N CYS A 46 7.20 5.83 16.45
CA CYS A 46 7.67 4.48 16.80
C CYS A 46 9.17 4.42 17.10
N LEU A 47 9.77 5.54 17.54
CA LEU A 47 11.22 5.68 17.64
C LEU A 47 11.87 4.62 18.54
N ASP A 48 11.20 4.20 19.61
CA ASP A 48 11.69 3.14 20.49
C ASP A 48 11.78 1.77 19.77
N VAL A 49 10.80 1.46 18.91
CA VAL A 49 10.80 0.24 18.08
C VAL A 49 11.90 0.31 17.02
N ALA A 50 12.06 1.48 16.38
CA ALA A 50 13.12 1.72 15.40
C ALA A 50 14.53 1.61 16.01
N ILE A 51 14.74 2.20 17.19
CA ILE A 51 15.98 2.03 17.97
C ILE A 51 16.19 0.56 18.35
N GLY A 52 15.13 -0.16 18.72
CA GLY A 52 15.18 -1.60 18.98
C GLY A 52 15.71 -2.39 17.80
N LEU A 53 15.14 -2.16 16.60
CA LEU A 53 15.60 -2.80 15.36
C LEU A 53 17.04 -2.40 15.02
N ALA A 54 17.38 -1.11 15.10
CA ALA A 54 18.72 -0.61 14.79
C ALA A 54 19.80 -1.19 15.72
N ARG A 55 19.48 -1.40 17.01
CA ARG A 55 20.40 -2.02 17.97
C ARG A 55 20.53 -3.52 17.78
N LYS A 56 19.41 -4.22 17.54
CA LYS A 56 19.40 -5.68 17.38
C LYS A 56 19.99 -6.12 16.05
N SER A 57 19.72 -5.38 14.98
CA SER A 57 20.10 -5.74 13.61
C SER A 57 20.38 -4.48 12.79
N PRO A 58 21.51 -3.78 13.02
CA PRO A 58 21.82 -2.52 12.35
C PRO A 58 21.88 -2.65 10.83
N SER A 59 22.39 -3.78 10.32
CA SER A 59 22.40 -4.07 8.89
C SER A 59 20.99 -4.16 8.30
N LEU A 60 20.07 -4.84 9.00
CA LEU A 60 18.69 -4.98 8.54
C LEU A 60 17.95 -3.62 8.56
N TYR A 61 18.20 -2.80 9.58
CA TYR A 61 17.67 -1.43 9.63
C TYR A 61 18.19 -0.56 8.47
N ALA A 62 19.49 -0.61 8.19
CA ALA A 62 20.08 0.11 7.06
C ALA A 62 19.52 -0.39 5.71
N GLN A 63 19.31 -1.70 5.57
CA GLN A 63 18.67 -2.29 4.40
C GLN A 63 17.22 -1.83 4.25
N ALA A 64 16.47 -1.63 5.34
CA ALA A 64 15.11 -1.09 5.30
C ALA A 64 15.08 0.28 4.61
N TRP A 65 15.93 1.19 5.08
CA TRP A 65 16.09 2.52 4.49
C TRP A 65 16.55 2.47 3.04
N ALA A 66 17.61 1.70 2.74
CA ALA A 66 18.13 1.60 1.39
C ALA A 66 17.09 1.03 0.41
N ALA A 67 16.38 -0.03 0.79
CA ALA A 67 15.34 -0.64 -0.04
C ALA A 67 14.15 0.30 -0.23
N THR A 68 13.66 0.92 0.84
CA THR A 68 12.54 1.88 0.77
C THR A 68 12.88 3.08 -0.11
N LEU A 69 14.06 3.68 0.06
CA LEU A 69 14.48 4.81 -0.78
C LEU A 69 14.68 4.40 -2.24
N ARG A 70 15.34 3.26 -2.49
CA ARG A 70 15.49 2.71 -3.86
C ARG A 70 14.13 2.50 -4.51
N ASN A 71 13.22 1.82 -3.82
CA ASN A 71 11.92 1.49 -4.37
C ASN A 71 11.09 2.75 -4.63
N ASN A 72 11.02 3.67 -3.65
CA ASN A 72 10.23 4.90 -3.75
C ASN A 72 10.80 5.93 -4.72
N PHE A 73 12.12 6.07 -4.85
CA PHE A 73 12.73 7.12 -5.68
C PHE A 73 13.26 6.66 -7.04
N LEU A 74 13.39 5.35 -7.28
CA LEU A 74 13.79 4.84 -8.60
C LEU A 74 12.62 4.17 -9.32
N LEU A 75 12.10 3.08 -8.77
CA LEU A 75 11.08 2.29 -9.46
C LEU A 75 9.71 2.98 -9.40
N GLY A 76 9.33 3.54 -8.24
CA GLY A 76 8.08 4.25 -8.03
C GLY A 76 7.83 5.37 -9.05
N PRO A 77 8.76 6.34 -9.23
CA PRO A 77 8.52 7.47 -10.13
C PRO A 77 8.53 7.05 -11.59
N ALA A 78 9.35 6.06 -11.95
CA ALA A 78 9.38 5.52 -13.31
C ALA A 78 8.03 4.85 -13.67
N VAL A 79 7.50 3.99 -12.79
CA VAL A 79 6.19 3.37 -13.02
C VAL A 79 5.07 4.41 -12.97
N TYR A 80 5.11 5.34 -12.02
CA TYR A 80 4.10 6.39 -11.93
C TYR A 80 4.04 7.21 -13.23
N TYR A 81 5.19 7.58 -13.78
CA TYR A 81 5.28 8.25 -15.08
C TYR A 81 4.62 7.43 -16.19
N VAL A 82 4.96 6.14 -16.30
CA VAL A 82 4.36 5.26 -17.31
C VAL A 82 2.84 5.14 -17.12
N ALA A 83 2.39 4.98 -15.87
CA ALA A 83 0.98 4.88 -15.54
C ALA A 83 0.21 6.15 -15.95
N GLN A 84 0.77 7.31 -15.63
CA GLN A 84 0.15 8.59 -15.92
C GLN A 84 0.15 8.87 -17.42
N GLU A 85 1.30 8.84 -18.09
CA GLU A 85 1.40 9.32 -19.47
C GLU A 85 0.72 8.41 -20.49
N PHE A 86 0.65 7.11 -20.22
CA PHE A 86 0.13 6.15 -21.20
C PHE A 86 -1.29 5.66 -20.89
N PHE A 87 -1.74 5.75 -19.64
CA PHE A 87 -3.01 5.16 -19.22
C PHE A 87 -3.96 6.12 -18.50
N CYS A 88 -3.50 7.30 -18.05
CA CYS A 88 -4.44 8.31 -17.56
C CYS A 88 -5.18 9.00 -18.71
N TRP A 89 -6.43 9.36 -18.42
CA TRP A 89 -7.29 10.10 -19.33
C TRP A 89 -7.15 11.60 -19.11
N PRO A 90 -7.61 12.43 -20.07
CA PRO A 90 -7.77 13.86 -19.85
C PRO A 90 -8.59 14.14 -18.59
N ALA A 91 -8.43 15.35 -18.04
CA ALA A 91 -9.09 15.77 -16.81
C ALA A 91 -10.59 15.43 -16.81
N LEU A 92 -11.02 14.73 -15.77
CA LEU A 92 -12.41 14.31 -15.60
C LEU A 92 -13.18 15.33 -14.76
N PRO A 93 -14.52 15.37 -14.86
CA PRO A 93 -15.33 16.08 -13.88
C PRO A 93 -15.04 15.57 -12.46
N PRO A 94 -15.11 16.43 -11.42
CA PRO A 94 -14.70 16.06 -10.06
C PRO A 94 -15.32 14.77 -9.51
N ALA A 95 -16.62 14.57 -9.73
CA ALA A 95 -17.31 13.34 -9.30
C ALA A 95 -16.77 12.09 -10.02
N SER A 96 -16.54 12.17 -11.33
CA SER A 96 -15.97 11.08 -12.12
C SER A 96 -14.52 10.78 -11.73
N SER A 97 -13.71 11.82 -11.46
CA SER A 97 -12.35 11.66 -10.92
C SER A 97 -12.36 10.96 -9.56
N ALA A 98 -13.25 11.37 -8.65
CA ALA A 98 -13.41 10.71 -7.35
C ALA A 98 -13.82 9.24 -7.47
N VAL A 99 -14.78 8.93 -8.35
CA VAL A 99 -15.17 7.54 -8.64
C VAL A 99 -14.01 6.73 -9.22
N ALA A 100 -13.24 7.30 -10.15
CA ALA A 100 -12.07 6.65 -10.73
C ALA A 100 -10.98 6.39 -9.68
N ALA A 101 -10.76 7.32 -8.75
CA ALA A 101 -9.82 7.15 -7.64
C ALA A 101 -10.25 5.99 -6.71
N VAL A 102 -11.54 5.93 -6.35
CA VAL A 102 -12.08 4.83 -5.55
C VAL A 102 -11.95 3.50 -6.30
N ALA A 103 -12.35 3.46 -7.57
CA ALA A 103 -12.21 2.26 -8.40
C ALA A 103 -10.75 1.79 -8.50
N LEU A 104 -9.80 2.72 -8.64
CA LEU A 104 -8.38 2.41 -8.65
C LEU A 104 -7.91 1.80 -7.33
N VAL A 105 -8.39 2.31 -6.18
CA VAL A 105 -8.12 1.73 -4.87
C VAL A 105 -8.67 0.31 -4.74
N LEU A 106 -9.87 0.04 -5.28
CA LEU A 106 -10.48 -1.30 -5.27
C LEU A 106 -9.67 -2.29 -6.12
N VAL A 107 -9.29 -1.90 -7.34
CA VAL A 107 -8.49 -2.75 -8.22
C VAL A 107 -7.11 -3.00 -7.62
N HIS A 108 -6.49 -1.97 -7.05
CA HIS A 108 -5.21 -2.11 -6.36
C HIS A 108 -5.31 -3.07 -5.17
N ALA A 109 -6.32 -2.94 -4.31
CA ALA A 109 -6.53 -3.84 -3.18
C ALA A 109 -6.66 -5.31 -3.62
N ALA A 110 -7.42 -5.58 -4.68
CA ALA A 110 -7.57 -6.93 -5.23
C ALA A 110 -6.28 -7.47 -5.85
N GLY A 111 -5.58 -6.64 -6.62
CA GLY A 111 -4.30 -7.01 -7.24
C GLY A 111 -3.20 -7.26 -6.22
N TYR A 112 -3.05 -6.36 -5.25
CA TYR A 112 -2.10 -6.50 -4.14
C TYR A 112 -2.41 -7.76 -3.34
N TYR A 113 -3.66 -7.98 -2.92
CA TYR A 113 -4.05 -9.18 -2.18
C TYR A 113 -3.68 -10.47 -2.91
N THR A 114 -3.96 -10.50 -4.21
CA THR A 114 -3.66 -11.68 -5.04
C THR A 114 -2.15 -11.91 -5.13
N ALA A 115 -1.37 -10.87 -5.44
CA ALA A 115 0.08 -10.96 -5.53
C ALA A 115 0.71 -11.35 -4.19
N HIS A 116 0.32 -10.69 -3.10
CA HIS A 116 0.84 -10.92 -1.78
C HIS A 116 0.51 -12.34 -1.30
N ARG A 117 -0.74 -12.78 -1.43
CA ARG A 117 -1.12 -14.15 -1.05
C ARG A 117 -0.44 -15.22 -1.88
N LEU A 118 -0.22 -14.97 -3.18
CA LEU A 118 0.61 -15.84 -4.02
C LEU A 118 2.06 -15.88 -3.55
N MET A 119 2.64 -14.75 -3.14
CA MET A 119 3.98 -14.69 -2.56
C MET A 119 4.08 -15.39 -1.20
N HIS A 120 2.98 -15.75 -0.55
CA HIS A 120 2.98 -16.62 0.63
C HIS A 120 2.86 -18.10 0.32
N THR A 121 3.02 -18.49 -0.94
CA THR A 121 3.13 -19.89 -1.36
C THR A 121 4.57 -20.31 -1.56
N LYS A 122 4.85 -21.61 -1.47
CA LYS A 122 6.22 -22.15 -1.64
C LYS A 122 6.88 -21.72 -2.95
N ALA A 123 6.13 -21.56 -4.04
CA ALA A 123 6.67 -21.21 -5.34
C ALA A 123 7.21 -19.77 -5.40
N LEU A 124 6.60 -18.84 -4.66
CA LEU A 124 6.84 -17.40 -4.82
C LEU A 124 7.36 -16.70 -3.56
N TYR A 125 7.50 -17.43 -2.43
CA TYR A 125 7.97 -16.87 -1.16
C TYR A 125 9.35 -16.21 -1.23
N TRP A 126 10.22 -16.64 -2.14
CA TRP A 126 11.51 -15.99 -2.36
C TRP A 126 11.37 -14.49 -2.70
N ALA A 127 10.26 -14.06 -3.33
CA ALA A 127 10.04 -12.67 -3.69
C ALA A 127 9.72 -11.79 -2.46
N HIS A 128 9.17 -12.39 -1.41
CA HIS A 128 8.63 -11.70 -0.24
C HIS A 128 9.35 -12.04 1.08
N SER A 129 10.25 -13.02 1.05
CA SER A 129 11.00 -13.45 2.23
C SER A 129 11.87 -12.35 2.84
N PHE A 130 12.32 -11.37 2.05
CA PHE A 130 13.05 -10.21 2.55
C PHE A 130 12.16 -9.35 3.46
N HIS A 131 10.92 -9.05 3.04
CA HIS A 131 10.02 -8.24 3.85
C HIS A 131 9.67 -8.92 5.19
N HIS A 132 9.61 -10.26 5.22
CA HIS A 132 9.38 -11.01 6.46
C HIS A 132 10.58 -11.08 7.40
N GLN A 133 11.76 -10.59 7.01
CA GLN A 133 12.86 -10.40 7.96
C GLN A 133 12.49 -9.36 9.05
N PHE A 134 11.52 -8.48 8.77
CA PHE A 134 11.00 -7.48 9.72
C PHE A 134 9.91 -8.02 10.67
N SER A 135 9.71 -9.35 10.76
CA SER A 135 8.60 -10.01 11.49
C SER A 135 8.37 -9.58 12.95
N THR A 136 9.42 -9.19 13.68
CA THR A 136 9.33 -8.80 15.11
C THR A 136 9.34 -7.29 15.34
N HIS A 137 10.01 -6.54 14.48
CA HIS A 137 10.16 -5.09 14.58
C HIS A 137 9.74 -4.47 13.27
N VAL A 138 8.42 -4.43 13.07
CA VAL A 138 7.83 -3.77 11.92
C VAL A 138 7.77 -2.28 12.23
N VAL A 139 8.50 -1.47 11.46
CA VAL A 139 8.55 -0.01 11.59
C VAL A 139 8.16 0.65 10.26
N PRO A 140 7.74 1.92 10.26
CA PRO A 140 7.36 2.62 9.04
C PRO A 140 8.43 2.58 7.93
N SER A 141 9.71 2.67 8.27
CA SER A 141 10.84 2.55 7.34
C SER A 141 10.96 1.18 6.67
N ALA A 142 10.35 0.14 7.26
CA ALA A 142 10.26 -1.22 6.71
C ALA A 142 9.03 -1.44 5.80
N SER A 143 8.07 -0.51 5.76
CA SER A 143 6.79 -0.65 5.03
C SER A 143 6.94 -0.88 3.51
N ASN A 144 7.94 -0.22 2.90
CA ASN A 144 8.31 -0.36 1.49
C ASN A 144 9.69 -1.02 1.34
N ALA A 145 10.22 -1.59 2.43
CA ALA A 145 11.45 -2.37 2.42
C ALA A 145 11.14 -3.77 1.93
N VAL A 146 10.94 -3.86 0.62
CA VAL A 146 10.59 -5.07 -0.10
C VAL A 146 11.61 -5.33 -1.22
N SER A 147 11.63 -6.56 -1.74
CA SER A 147 12.46 -6.86 -2.91
C SER A 147 11.99 -6.05 -4.13
N LEU A 148 12.86 -5.86 -5.13
CA LEU A 148 12.45 -5.19 -6.38
C LEU A 148 11.31 -5.96 -7.07
N THR A 149 11.34 -7.29 -7.03
CA THR A 149 10.29 -8.15 -7.59
C THR A 149 8.96 -7.93 -6.88
N GLU A 150 8.97 -7.91 -5.55
CA GLU A 150 7.76 -7.65 -4.78
C GLU A 150 7.22 -6.24 -5.05
N TYR A 151 8.08 -5.22 -5.06
CA TYR A 151 7.64 -3.86 -5.37
C TYR A 151 7.04 -3.77 -6.77
N ALA A 152 7.68 -4.37 -7.77
CA ALA A 152 7.18 -4.37 -9.14
C ALA A 152 5.82 -5.08 -9.27
N ILE A 153 5.67 -6.26 -8.65
CA ILE A 153 4.50 -7.13 -8.87
C ILE A 153 3.35 -6.82 -7.91
N ALA A 154 3.62 -6.65 -6.61
CA ALA A 154 2.58 -6.44 -5.62
C ALA A 154 2.20 -4.97 -5.48
N TYR A 155 3.16 -4.04 -5.59
CA TYR A 155 2.89 -2.62 -5.36
C TYR A 155 2.55 -1.90 -6.67
N MET A 156 3.39 -2.06 -7.69
CA MET A 156 3.36 -1.25 -8.92
C MET A 156 2.40 -1.78 -9.97
N LEU A 157 2.44 -3.08 -10.29
CA LEU A 157 1.61 -3.69 -11.33
C LEU A 157 0.10 -3.48 -11.10
N PRO A 158 -0.46 -3.59 -9.89
CA PRO A 158 -1.90 -3.34 -9.67
C PRO A 158 -2.31 -1.89 -9.97
N PHE A 159 -1.41 -0.91 -9.81
CA PHE A 159 -1.68 0.45 -10.27
C PHE A 159 -1.75 0.54 -11.78
N VAL A 160 -0.80 -0.06 -12.50
CA VAL A 160 -0.80 -0.06 -13.97
C VAL A 160 -2.06 -0.72 -14.52
N VAL A 161 -2.40 -1.91 -14.01
CA VAL A 161 -3.64 -2.61 -14.37
C VAL A 161 -4.87 -1.76 -14.03
N GLY A 162 -4.89 -1.15 -12.84
CA GLY A 162 -5.95 -0.25 -12.44
C GLY A 162 -6.08 0.97 -13.34
N CYS A 163 -4.99 1.57 -13.81
CA CYS A 163 -5.06 2.69 -14.76
C CYS A 163 -5.65 2.24 -16.11
N VAL A 164 -5.25 1.07 -16.61
CA VAL A 164 -5.78 0.49 -17.85
C VAL A 164 -7.29 0.25 -17.77
N VAL A 165 -7.76 -0.29 -16.64
CA VAL A 165 -9.17 -0.68 -16.45
C VAL A 165 -10.04 0.51 -16.06
N CYS A 166 -9.61 1.32 -15.09
CA CYS A 166 -10.41 2.40 -14.50
C CYS A 166 -10.29 3.73 -15.24
N ARG A 167 -9.25 3.90 -16.07
CA ARG A 167 -9.01 5.11 -16.88
C ARG A 167 -9.09 6.41 -16.07
N PRO A 168 -8.34 6.51 -14.96
CA PRO A 168 -8.34 7.69 -14.10
C PRO A 168 -7.74 8.90 -14.81
N ASP A 169 -8.10 10.11 -14.40
CA ASP A 169 -7.26 11.28 -14.69
C ASP A 169 -6.06 11.35 -13.73
N ALA A 170 -5.15 12.29 -13.98
CA ALA A 170 -3.95 12.47 -13.15
C ALA A 170 -4.27 12.76 -11.67
N LEU A 171 -5.37 13.49 -11.40
CA LEU A 171 -5.81 13.77 -10.04
C LEU A 171 -6.28 12.51 -9.32
N ALA A 172 -7.10 11.68 -9.98
CA ALA A 172 -7.57 10.42 -9.42
C ALA A 172 -6.43 9.45 -9.14
N LEU A 173 -5.46 9.34 -10.06
CA LEU A 173 -4.25 8.54 -9.85
C LEU A 173 -3.46 9.05 -8.63
N TYR A 174 -3.19 10.35 -8.57
CA TYR A 174 -2.44 10.96 -7.48
C TYR A 174 -3.12 10.74 -6.12
N ALA A 175 -4.44 10.91 -6.06
CA ALA A 175 -5.23 10.69 -4.84
C ALA A 175 -5.20 9.22 -4.39
N ALA A 176 -5.39 8.27 -5.32
CA ALA A 176 -5.36 6.84 -5.00
C ALA A 176 -3.98 6.40 -4.52
N VAL A 177 -2.90 6.78 -5.23
CA VAL A 177 -1.53 6.44 -4.83
C VAL A 177 -1.19 7.06 -3.47
N SER A 178 -1.58 8.31 -3.22
CA SER A 178 -1.41 8.97 -1.92
C SER A 178 -2.09 8.17 -0.80
N LEU A 179 -3.36 7.80 -0.99
CA LEU A 179 -4.15 7.08 0.00
C LEU A 179 -3.61 5.68 0.28
N ILE A 180 -3.20 4.95 -0.75
CA ILE A 180 -2.61 3.61 -0.60
C ILE A 180 -1.24 3.69 0.08
N SER A 181 -0.41 4.65 -0.31
CA SER A 181 0.94 4.83 0.27
C SER A 181 0.85 5.23 1.74
N ALA A 182 -0.05 6.16 2.09
CA ALA A 182 -0.30 6.54 3.47
C ALA A 182 -0.81 5.35 4.29
N ASN A 183 -1.81 4.60 3.80
CA ASN A 183 -2.30 3.42 4.51
C ASN A 183 -1.21 2.35 4.68
N ASN A 184 -0.35 2.15 3.68
CA ASN A 184 0.77 1.20 3.82
C ASN A 184 1.69 1.60 4.97
N LEU A 185 1.97 2.89 5.17
CA LEU A 185 2.73 3.34 6.33
C LEU A 185 1.97 3.13 7.65
N LEU A 186 0.68 3.47 7.69
CA LEU A 186 -0.14 3.37 8.91
C LEU A 186 -0.23 1.93 9.44
N ILE A 187 -0.42 0.94 8.56
CA ILE A 187 -0.48 -0.46 8.98
C ILE A 187 0.87 -1.02 9.46
N HIS A 188 1.98 -0.35 9.12
CA HIS A 188 3.34 -0.65 9.59
C HIS A 188 3.79 0.26 10.75
N THR A 189 2.86 0.94 11.43
CA THR A 189 3.14 1.84 12.56
C THR A 189 2.61 1.23 13.87
N PRO A 190 3.38 0.45 14.65
CA PRO A 190 2.87 -0.29 15.81
C PRO A 190 2.13 0.53 16.85
N ARG A 191 2.52 1.80 17.04
CA ARG A 191 1.84 2.71 17.99
C ARG A 191 0.38 3.01 17.62
N LEU A 192 -0.05 2.69 16.40
CA LEU A 192 -1.43 2.85 15.96
C LEU A 192 -2.29 1.60 16.19
N GLU A 193 -1.73 0.49 16.69
CA GLU A 193 -2.48 -0.78 16.86
C GLU A 193 -3.73 -0.62 17.73
N ALA A 194 -3.60 -0.02 18.91
CA ALA A 194 -4.73 0.20 19.81
C ALA A 194 -5.77 1.18 19.23
N LEU A 195 -5.31 2.25 18.56
CA LEU A 195 -6.19 3.25 17.95
C LEU A 195 -6.98 2.64 16.78
N ALA A 196 -6.30 1.88 15.91
CA ALA A 196 -6.93 1.19 14.80
C ALA A 196 -7.94 0.14 15.29
N ALA A 197 -7.63 -0.59 16.37
CA ALA A 197 -8.57 -1.53 16.96
C ALA A 197 -9.86 -0.87 17.49
N ALA A 198 -9.76 0.36 18.02
CA ALA A 198 -10.89 1.08 18.58
C ALA A 198 -11.76 1.79 17.52
N LEU A 199 -11.14 2.35 16.47
CA LEU A 199 -11.82 3.27 15.55
C LEU A 199 -12.03 2.71 14.15
N LEU A 200 -11.20 1.76 13.70
CA LEU A 200 -11.19 1.37 12.29
C LEU A 200 -12.23 0.27 12.04
N PRO A 201 -13.22 0.51 11.14
CA PRO A 201 -14.18 -0.52 10.76
C PRO A 201 -13.50 -1.77 10.21
N SER A 202 -14.13 -2.92 10.45
CA SER A 202 -13.55 -4.22 10.14
C SER A 202 -13.27 -4.48 8.66
N VAL A 203 -13.92 -3.73 7.77
CA VAL A 203 -13.72 -3.78 6.31
C VAL A 203 -12.36 -3.23 5.87
N PHE A 204 -11.68 -2.45 6.71
CA PHE A 204 -10.34 -1.93 6.41
C PHE A 204 -9.26 -2.78 7.09
N VAL A 205 -8.05 -2.73 6.53
CA VAL A 205 -6.87 -3.38 7.10
C VAL A 205 -6.39 -2.57 8.30
N SER A 206 -6.34 -3.18 9.48
CA SER A 206 -5.83 -2.53 10.69
C SER A 206 -4.34 -2.82 10.88
N THR A 207 -3.65 -1.92 11.58
CA THR A 207 -2.26 -2.13 12.02
C THR A 207 -2.11 -3.45 12.75
N GLY A 208 -2.97 -3.75 13.74
CA GLY A 208 -2.89 -5.03 14.47
C GLY A 208 -3.05 -6.26 13.58
N GLY A 209 -3.97 -6.22 12.59
CA GLY A 209 -4.16 -7.32 11.65
C GLY A 209 -2.93 -7.58 10.78
N HIS A 210 -2.31 -6.50 10.27
CA HIS A 210 -1.10 -6.59 9.46
C HIS A 210 0.15 -6.97 10.29
N LEU A 211 0.26 -6.49 11.53
CA LEU A 211 1.33 -6.94 12.43
C LEU A 211 1.17 -8.41 12.83
N GLU A 212 -0.05 -8.91 12.98
CA GLU A 212 -0.28 -10.35 13.15
C GLU A 212 0.17 -11.14 11.91
N HIS A 213 -0.05 -10.62 10.70
CA HIS A 213 0.42 -11.24 9.46
C HIS A 213 1.95 -11.45 9.47
N HIS A 214 2.71 -10.41 9.81
CA HIS A 214 4.17 -10.47 9.97
C HIS A 214 4.63 -11.53 11.00
N ARG A 215 3.81 -11.80 12.01
CA ARG A 215 4.07 -12.85 13.02
C ARG A 215 3.58 -14.23 12.57
N LYS A 216 2.54 -14.30 11.75
CA LYS A 216 1.84 -15.52 11.32
C LYS A 216 1.52 -15.44 9.82
N LEU A 217 2.46 -15.92 9.02
CA LEU A 217 2.45 -15.87 7.53
C LEU A 217 1.24 -16.53 6.85
N THR A 218 0.43 -17.27 7.60
CA THR A 218 -0.75 -17.97 7.07
C THR A 218 -2.06 -17.20 7.29
N LYS A 219 -2.01 -15.92 7.68
CA LYS A 219 -3.19 -15.11 8.04
C LYS A 219 -3.06 -13.69 7.50
N ASN A 220 -4.20 -13.01 7.31
CA ASN A 220 -4.31 -11.57 7.03
C ASN A 220 -3.40 -11.10 5.86
N TYR A 221 -3.60 -11.65 4.67
CA TYR A 221 -2.85 -11.28 3.46
C TYR A 221 -3.25 -9.91 2.88
N ALA A 222 -4.40 -9.36 3.27
CA ALA A 222 -4.88 -8.09 2.77
C ALA A 222 -4.08 -6.90 3.31
N ALA A 223 -3.60 -6.06 2.39
CA ALA A 223 -3.00 -4.76 2.67
C ALA A 223 -3.10 -3.85 1.42
N PRO A 224 -2.95 -2.53 1.56
CA PRO A 224 -3.01 -1.79 2.82
C PRO A 224 -4.38 -1.18 3.11
N THR A 225 -5.36 -1.34 2.23
CA THR A 225 -6.64 -0.61 2.29
C THR A 225 -7.79 -1.48 2.76
N LEU A 226 -8.26 -2.40 1.91
CA LEU A 226 -9.45 -3.22 2.18
C LEU A 226 -9.08 -4.62 2.68
N ASN A 227 -9.81 -5.09 3.69
CA ASN A 227 -9.62 -6.39 4.31
C ASN A 227 -10.32 -7.50 3.51
N LEU A 228 -9.73 -7.88 2.38
CA LEU A 228 -10.26 -8.93 1.50
C LEU A 228 -10.31 -10.30 2.17
N ASP A 229 -9.43 -10.60 3.14
CA ASP A 229 -9.52 -11.83 3.93
C ASP A 229 -10.86 -11.94 4.65
N ARG A 230 -11.31 -10.86 5.29
CA ARG A 230 -12.62 -10.83 5.97
C ARG A 230 -13.78 -10.96 5.00
N LEU A 231 -13.71 -10.31 3.83
CA LEU A 231 -14.78 -10.42 2.83
C LEU A 231 -14.90 -11.85 2.31
N LEU A 232 -13.78 -12.54 2.05
CA LEU A 232 -13.80 -13.95 1.64
C LEU A 232 -14.24 -14.88 2.76
N ALA A 233 -13.88 -14.57 4.00
CA ALA A 233 -14.28 -15.33 5.19
C ALA A 233 -15.79 -15.24 5.50
N ALA A 234 -16.51 -14.27 4.91
CA ALA A 234 -17.96 -14.15 5.04
C ALA A 234 -18.72 -15.34 4.41
N SER A 235 -18.06 -16.13 3.55
CA SER A 235 -18.64 -17.34 2.95
C SER A 235 -17.63 -18.50 2.94
N PRO A 236 -17.96 -19.65 3.55
CA PRO A 236 -17.11 -20.84 3.50
C PRO A 236 -16.83 -21.30 2.06
N THR A 237 -17.77 -21.06 1.13
CA THR A 237 -17.60 -21.40 -0.28
C THR A 237 -16.57 -20.49 -0.95
N LEU A 238 -16.62 -19.17 -0.70
CA LEU A 238 -15.62 -18.24 -1.23
C LEU A 238 -14.24 -18.51 -0.66
N THR A 239 -14.16 -18.83 0.64
CA THR A 239 -12.91 -19.21 1.30
C THR A 239 -12.30 -20.45 0.62
N ARG A 240 -13.06 -21.54 0.44
CA ARG A 240 -12.57 -22.75 -0.23
C ARG A 240 -12.16 -22.51 -1.68
N ALA A 241 -12.94 -21.70 -2.41
CA ALA A 241 -12.62 -21.37 -3.80
C ALA A 241 -11.30 -20.58 -3.89
N ALA A 242 -11.09 -19.59 -3.01
CA ALA A 242 -9.84 -18.86 -2.93
C ALA A 242 -8.67 -19.78 -2.57
N ASP A 243 -8.82 -20.63 -1.54
CA ASP A 243 -7.78 -21.58 -1.12
C ASP A 243 -7.38 -22.51 -2.27
N ALA A 244 -8.36 -23.06 -3.01
CA ALA A 244 -8.12 -23.90 -4.16
C ALA A 244 -7.39 -23.16 -5.29
N PHE A 245 -7.78 -21.91 -5.57
CA PHE A 245 -7.14 -21.06 -6.56
C PHE A 245 -5.65 -20.81 -6.24
N PHE A 246 -5.35 -20.37 -5.01
CA PHE A 246 -3.96 -20.12 -4.61
C PHE A 246 -3.13 -21.41 -4.52
N LEU A 247 -3.74 -22.52 -4.11
CA LEU A 247 -3.08 -23.83 -4.13
C LEU A 247 -2.72 -24.27 -5.56
N ALA A 248 -3.62 -24.05 -6.53
CA ALA A 248 -3.39 -24.41 -7.92
C ALA A 248 -2.28 -23.58 -8.57
N LEU A 249 -2.18 -22.29 -8.24
CA LEU A 249 -1.20 -21.39 -8.86
C LEU A 249 0.17 -21.38 -8.18
N GLY A 250 0.21 -21.37 -6.85
CA GLY A 250 1.46 -21.21 -6.08
C GLY A 250 1.86 -22.43 -5.26
N GLY A 251 0.98 -23.43 -5.16
CA GLY A 251 1.18 -24.59 -4.30
C GLY A 251 0.84 -24.29 -2.83
N LYS A 252 1.41 -25.10 -1.92
CA LYS A 252 1.09 -25.00 -0.49
C LYS A 252 1.55 -23.65 0.10
N PRO A 253 0.79 -23.08 1.05
CA PRO A 253 1.23 -21.89 1.77
C PRO A 253 2.49 -22.18 2.59
N VAL A 254 3.33 -21.16 2.77
CA VAL A 254 4.47 -21.21 3.68
C VAL A 254 3.95 -21.01 5.11
N ALA A 255 4.01 -22.06 5.91
CA ALA A 255 3.92 -21.90 7.36
C ALA A 255 5.28 -21.45 7.89
N VAL A 256 5.29 -20.64 8.95
CA VAL A 256 6.52 -20.19 9.63
C VAL A 256 7.47 -21.38 9.80
N SER A 257 8.61 -21.36 9.12
CA SER A 257 9.74 -22.19 9.47
C SER A 257 10.26 -21.64 10.80
N ASN A 258 10.04 -22.36 11.89
CA ASN A 258 10.80 -22.20 13.13
C ASN A 258 12.28 -22.50 12.85
N LYS A 259 12.96 -21.61 12.15
CA LYS A 259 14.41 -21.50 12.19
C LYS A 259 14.70 -20.09 12.67
N ALA A 260 14.70 -19.99 14.00
CA ALA A 260 15.49 -18.99 14.68
C ALA A 260 16.89 -19.00 14.07
N ALA A 261 17.34 -17.83 13.61
CA ALA A 261 18.73 -17.48 13.45
C ALA A 261 19.00 -16.33 14.41
#